data_AF-A0A9J6ART9-F1
#
_entry.id   AF-A0A9J6ART9-F1
#
_cell.length_a   1.000
_cell.length_b   1.000
_cell.length_c   1.000
_cell.angle_alpha   90.00
_cell.angle_beta   90.00
_cell.angle_gamma   90.00
#
_symmetry.space_group_name_H-M   'P 1'
#
loop_
_entity.id
_entity.type
_entity.pdbx_description
1 polymer ?
#
loop_
_entity_poly.entity_id
_entity_poly.type
_entity_poly.pdbx_seq_one_letter_code
_entity_poly.pdbx_strand_id
1 'polypeptide(L)'
;MRSSSKVSRLCGNYGSENFNEMRKKYKEMISTLPKRMPHHPLYDFYQYEGFWYYSGYLEAALCMQQSFNPQPSDIFLCSAPKTGTTWLKALTFSIITRHDDDFTNNPLLTKVPHDCIPFLEVDFLSNPKIVDTVGLSLLATHLPYTILPKSVSHNCKIIYICREPKDTFVSWWHFIQKIEAKITKTPLVTLDEESMFKLFCQGKSGYGPYWDHVLGYWKASVERPDRVFFLKYEDLKEDTLGYVKKLADFMDKPFSKEEQDLGVPQEIVARCDFESLSNLEVNKSGMHRPETTQEISNNVFFRKGKIGDWKNYLTEDMAKLIDDITHDKFQSSGLTFTSSACN
;
A
#
# COMPACT_ATOMS: atom_id res chain seq x y z
N MET A 1 28.55 -15.92 -10.37
CA MET A 1 27.36 -15.82 -11.23
C MET A 1 26.55 -17.11 -11.15
N ARG A 2 25.52 -17.19 -10.30
CA ARG A 2 24.50 -18.24 -10.41
C ARG A 2 23.31 -17.63 -11.15
N SER A 3 23.19 -17.98 -12.42
CA SER A 3 21.98 -17.75 -13.21
C SER A 3 20.87 -18.62 -12.61
N SER A 4 20.15 -18.07 -11.64
CA SER A 4 18.83 -18.59 -11.27
C SER A 4 17.93 -18.29 -12.47
N SER A 5 17.51 -19.32 -13.21
CA SER A 5 16.44 -19.20 -14.19
C SER A 5 15.27 -18.51 -13.50
N LYS A 6 14.95 -17.27 -13.88
CA LYS A 6 13.81 -16.54 -13.29
C LYS A 6 12.54 -17.31 -13.65
N VAL A 7 12.03 -18.07 -12.69
CA VAL A 7 10.73 -18.73 -12.80
C VAL A 7 9.69 -17.61 -12.90
N SER A 8 8.93 -17.59 -13.99
CA SER A 8 7.89 -16.57 -14.16
C SER A 8 6.84 -16.71 -13.07
N ARG A 9 6.45 -15.58 -12.48
CA ARG A 9 5.32 -15.48 -11.54
C ARG A 9 3.97 -15.47 -12.24
N LEU A 10 3.93 -15.63 -13.56
CA LEU A 10 2.72 -15.71 -14.35
C LEU A 10 2.57 -17.11 -14.95
N CYS A 11 1.36 -17.67 -14.88
CA CYS A 11 1.03 -18.93 -15.53
C CYS A 11 1.25 -18.83 -17.06
N GLY A 12 1.67 -19.94 -17.69
CA GLY A 12 2.11 -19.98 -19.10
C GLY A 12 1.11 -19.51 -20.18
N ASN A 13 -0.16 -19.27 -19.81
CA ASN A 13 -1.18 -18.70 -20.71
C ASN A 13 -1.06 -17.17 -20.88
N TYR A 14 -0.10 -16.54 -20.21
CA TYR A 14 0.07 -15.10 -20.23
C TYR A 14 0.61 -14.58 -21.58
N GLY A 15 -0.19 -13.78 -22.29
CA GLY A 15 0.12 -13.26 -23.64
C GLY A 15 -0.57 -13.99 -24.81
N SER A 16 -1.47 -14.93 -24.52
CA SER A 16 -2.32 -15.62 -25.52
C SER A 16 -3.69 -14.94 -25.69
N GLU A 17 -4.45 -15.30 -26.73
CA GLU A 17 -5.86 -14.88 -26.94
C GLU A 17 -6.71 -15.03 -25.66
N ASN A 18 -6.41 -16.05 -24.84
CA ASN A 18 -7.08 -16.31 -23.55
C ASN A 18 -6.98 -15.15 -22.54
N PHE A 19 -5.91 -14.35 -22.53
CA PHE A 19 -5.79 -13.24 -21.57
C PHE A 19 -6.70 -12.06 -21.95
N ASN A 20 -6.79 -11.73 -23.23
CA ASN A 20 -7.67 -10.67 -23.70
C ASN A 20 -9.14 -11.04 -23.53
N GLU A 21 -9.50 -12.30 -23.78
CA GLU A 21 -10.83 -12.83 -23.51
C GLU A 21 -11.18 -12.78 -22.01
N MET A 22 -10.24 -13.18 -21.14
CA MET A 22 -10.38 -13.09 -19.69
C MET A 22 -10.66 -11.65 -19.24
N ARG A 23 -9.89 -10.68 -19.74
CA ARG A 23 -10.11 -9.26 -19.44
C ARG A 23 -11.48 -8.78 -19.91
N LYS A 24 -11.91 -9.16 -21.11
CA LYS A 24 -13.23 -8.81 -21.63
C LYS A 24 -14.35 -9.34 -20.72
N LYS A 25 -14.25 -10.61 -20.32
CA LYS A 25 -15.18 -11.24 -19.36
C LYS A 25 -15.24 -10.48 -18.03
N TYR A 26 -14.09 -10.08 -17.48
CA TYR A 26 -14.08 -9.32 -16.23
C TYR A 26 -14.63 -7.90 -16.38
N LYS A 27 -14.38 -7.21 -17.50
CA LYS A 27 -15.00 -5.90 -17.76
C LYS A 27 -16.52 -6.01 -17.84
N GLU A 28 -17.04 -7.01 -18.54
CA GLU A 28 -18.49 -7.28 -18.60
C GLU A 28 -19.04 -7.58 -17.20
N MET A 29 -18.41 -8.46 -16.43
CA MET A 29 -18.81 -8.75 -15.05
C MET A 29 -18.82 -7.48 -14.19
N ILE A 30 -17.74 -6.70 -14.21
CA ILE A 30 -17.60 -5.48 -13.40
C ILE A 30 -18.68 -4.46 -13.75
N SER A 31 -19.05 -4.32 -15.03
CA SER A 31 -20.12 -3.40 -15.45
C SER A 31 -21.51 -3.72 -14.87
N THR A 32 -21.71 -4.94 -14.38
CA THR A 32 -22.96 -5.37 -13.72
C THR A 32 -22.94 -5.18 -12.20
N LEU A 33 -21.77 -4.87 -11.60
CA LEU A 33 -21.62 -4.73 -10.16
C LEU A 33 -22.26 -3.43 -9.65
N PRO A 34 -22.68 -3.38 -8.36
CA PRO A 34 -23.18 -2.16 -7.75
C PRO A 34 -22.17 -1.03 -7.86
N LYS A 35 -22.60 0.10 -8.44
CA LYS A 35 -21.78 1.29 -8.64
C LYS A 35 -21.93 2.26 -7.48
N ARG A 36 -20.82 2.89 -7.09
CA ARG A 36 -20.81 3.84 -5.96
C ARG A 36 -21.55 5.12 -6.31
N MET A 37 -22.37 5.58 -5.36
CA MET A 37 -22.98 6.90 -5.36
C MET A 37 -22.37 7.78 -4.26
N PRO A 38 -22.16 9.09 -4.52
CA PRO A 38 -22.30 9.74 -5.82
C PRO A 38 -21.22 9.30 -6.82
N HIS A 39 -21.51 9.43 -8.11
CA HIS A 39 -20.53 9.18 -9.16
C HIS A 39 -19.41 10.21 -9.10
N HIS A 40 -18.19 9.75 -9.32
CA HIS A 40 -17.03 10.63 -9.41
C HIS A 40 -16.74 10.92 -10.90
N PRO A 41 -16.48 12.17 -11.30
CA PRO A 41 -16.40 12.56 -12.71
C PRO A 41 -15.25 11.90 -13.48
N LEU A 42 -14.20 11.46 -12.78
CA LEU A 42 -13.01 10.86 -13.43
C LEU A 42 -12.99 9.34 -13.41
N TYR A 43 -13.69 8.70 -12.47
CA TYR A 43 -13.57 7.27 -12.25
C TYR A 43 -14.76 6.71 -11.49
N ASP A 44 -15.09 5.45 -11.79
CA ASP A 44 -16.18 4.74 -11.14
C ASP A 44 -15.64 3.74 -10.12
N PHE A 45 -16.33 3.65 -8.98
CA PHE A 45 -16.09 2.57 -8.02
C PHE A 45 -17.21 1.54 -8.10
N TYR A 46 -16.82 0.27 -8.04
CA TYR A 46 -17.71 -0.88 -8.06
C TYR A 46 -17.53 -1.69 -6.78
N GLN A 47 -18.65 -2.18 -6.23
CA GLN A 47 -18.63 -3.02 -5.05
C GLN A 47 -18.41 -4.49 -5.44
N TYR A 48 -17.38 -5.10 -4.86
CA TYR A 48 -17.07 -6.52 -5.04
C TYR A 48 -16.63 -7.12 -3.70
N GLU A 49 -17.25 -8.23 -3.30
CA GLU A 49 -16.99 -8.91 -2.01
C GLU A 49 -16.98 -7.97 -0.79
N GLY A 50 -17.88 -6.98 -0.78
CA GLY A 50 -18.01 -6.02 0.32
C GLY A 50 -17.07 -4.82 0.26
N PHE A 51 -16.14 -4.77 -0.70
CA PHE A 51 -15.18 -3.67 -0.86
C PHE A 51 -15.39 -2.86 -2.13
N TRP A 52 -14.86 -1.63 -2.18
CA TRP A 52 -15.03 -0.71 -3.30
C TRP A 52 -13.74 -0.53 -4.12
N TYR A 53 -13.82 -0.72 -5.43
CA TYR A 53 -12.64 -0.68 -6.30
C TYR A 53 -12.87 0.18 -7.53
N TYR A 54 -11.81 0.87 -7.97
CA TYR A 54 -11.76 1.37 -9.34
C TYR A 54 -11.81 0.19 -10.31
N SER A 55 -12.59 0.30 -11.39
CA SER A 55 -12.82 -0.80 -12.34
C SER A 55 -11.53 -1.44 -12.85
N GLY A 56 -10.53 -0.63 -13.21
CA GLY A 56 -9.24 -1.14 -13.69
C GLY A 56 -8.46 -1.92 -12.64
N TYR A 57 -8.53 -1.53 -11.36
CA TYR A 57 -7.84 -2.24 -10.28
C TYR A 57 -8.56 -3.53 -9.91
N LEU A 58 -9.90 -3.56 -10.00
CA LEU A 58 -10.66 -4.79 -9.82
C LEU A 58 -10.41 -5.78 -10.96
N GLU A 59 -10.38 -5.30 -12.21
CA GLU A 59 -9.99 -6.11 -13.37
C GLU A 59 -8.61 -6.75 -13.15
N ALA A 60 -7.62 -5.95 -12.72
CA ALA A 60 -6.28 -6.44 -12.42
C ALA A 60 -6.29 -7.50 -11.31
N ALA A 61 -6.99 -7.24 -10.19
CA ALA A 61 -7.09 -8.16 -9.07
C ALA A 61 -7.64 -9.53 -9.50
N LEU A 62 -8.74 -9.53 -10.26
CA LEU A 62 -9.39 -10.75 -10.75
C LEU A 62 -8.50 -11.53 -11.73
N CYS A 63 -7.81 -10.84 -12.63
CA CYS A 63 -6.82 -11.49 -13.49
C CYS A 63 -5.70 -12.15 -12.67
N MET A 64 -5.14 -11.43 -11.70
CA MET A 64 -4.05 -11.96 -10.87
C MET A 64 -4.49 -13.16 -10.03
N GLN A 65 -5.72 -13.20 -9.52
CA GLN A 65 -6.22 -14.38 -8.81
C GLN A 65 -6.15 -15.67 -9.66
N GLN A 66 -6.26 -15.56 -10.99
CA GLN A 66 -6.17 -16.70 -11.91
C GLN A 66 -4.77 -16.96 -12.44
N SER A 67 -3.96 -15.91 -12.63
CA SER A 67 -2.71 -16.00 -13.38
C SER A 67 -1.45 -15.88 -12.53
N PHE A 68 -1.56 -15.44 -11.27
CA PHE A 68 -0.40 -15.13 -10.44
C PHE A 68 0.06 -16.35 -9.61
N ASN A 69 1.32 -16.74 -9.83
CA ASN A 69 1.99 -17.83 -9.15
C ASN A 69 3.19 -17.28 -8.35
N PRO A 70 3.02 -16.98 -7.05
CA PRO A 70 4.11 -16.46 -6.23
C PRO A 70 5.27 -17.45 -6.10
N GLN A 71 6.47 -16.92 -5.91
CA GLN A 71 7.60 -17.69 -5.43
C GLN A 71 7.52 -17.86 -3.91
N PRO A 72 8.00 -18.97 -3.32
CA PRO A 72 7.99 -19.17 -1.87
C PRO A 72 8.75 -18.09 -1.07
N SER A 73 9.71 -17.43 -1.71
CA SER A 73 10.50 -16.32 -1.12
C SER A 73 9.82 -14.96 -1.23
N ASP A 74 8.70 -14.84 -1.95
CA ASP A 74 8.01 -13.56 -2.13
C ASP A 74 7.37 -13.08 -0.81
N ILE A 75 7.52 -11.78 -0.58
CA ILE A 75 7.00 -11.05 0.56
C ILE A 75 6.10 -9.92 0.04
N PHE A 76 4.87 -9.89 0.57
CA PHE A 76 3.84 -8.97 0.15
C PHE A 76 3.69 -7.82 1.14
N LEU A 77 3.93 -6.61 0.67
CA LEU A 77 3.73 -5.37 1.42
C LEU A 77 2.29 -4.90 1.21
N CYS A 78 1.46 -5.16 2.20
CA CYS A 78 0.02 -4.89 2.15
C CYS A 78 -0.32 -3.65 3.00
N SER A 79 -1.29 -2.86 2.55
CA SER A 79 -1.77 -1.71 3.32
C SER A 79 -3.08 -1.21 2.74
N ALA A 80 -4.00 -0.73 3.58
CA ALA A 80 -4.99 0.21 3.05
C ALA A 80 -4.25 1.47 2.55
N PRO A 81 -4.74 2.18 1.52
CA PRO A 81 -4.06 3.38 1.06
C PRO A 81 -3.80 4.37 2.20
N LYS A 82 -2.62 5.02 2.15
CA LYS A 82 -2.25 6.15 3.01
C LYS A 82 -1.94 5.81 4.48
N THR A 83 -1.73 4.54 4.79
CA THR A 83 -1.30 4.07 6.12
C THR A 83 0.22 3.95 6.29
N GLY A 84 1.03 4.34 5.29
CA GLY A 84 2.50 4.34 5.39
C GLY A 84 3.23 3.46 4.36
N THR A 85 2.56 3.05 3.29
CA THR A 85 3.10 2.16 2.25
C THR A 85 4.42 2.66 1.64
N THR A 86 4.55 3.96 1.35
CA THR A 86 5.78 4.54 0.79
C THR A 86 6.97 4.31 1.72
N TRP A 87 6.75 4.48 3.03
CA TRP A 87 7.77 4.30 4.05
C TRP A 87 8.12 2.82 4.24
N LEU A 88 7.10 1.95 4.32
CA LEU A 88 7.30 0.51 4.39
C LEU A 88 8.09 -0.02 3.17
N LYS A 89 7.78 0.46 1.96
CA LYS A 89 8.54 0.12 0.75
C LYS A 89 10.00 0.55 0.86
N ALA A 90 10.28 1.79 1.29
CA ALA A 90 11.64 2.27 1.45
C ALA A 90 12.46 1.45 2.45
N LEU A 91 11.87 1.16 3.62
CA LEU A 91 12.52 0.39 4.68
C LEU A 91 12.81 -1.05 4.24
N THR A 92 11.81 -1.75 3.72
CA THR A 92 11.95 -3.16 3.31
C THR A 92 12.85 -3.31 2.08
N PHE A 93 12.80 -2.36 1.14
CA PHE A 93 13.76 -2.29 0.03
C PHE A 93 15.19 -2.13 0.55
N SER A 94 15.43 -1.15 1.43
CA SER A 94 16.75 -0.92 1.99
C SER A 94 17.27 -2.12 2.77
N ILE A 95 16.40 -2.81 3.53
CA ILE A 95 16.76 -4.06 4.23
C ILE A 95 17.21 -5.14 3.24
N ILE A 96 16.48 -5.37 2.14
CA ILE A 96 16.77 -6.49 1.24
C ILE A 96 17.98 -6.25 0.33
N THR A 97 18.29 -4.99 -0.01
CA THR A 97 19.38 -4.61 -0.93
C THR A 97 20.63 -4.09 -0.22
N ARG A 98 20.69 -4.10 1.12
CA ARG A 98 21.81 -3.50 1.88
C ARG A 98 23.20 -4.10 1.63
N HIS A 99 23.27 -5.30 1.04
CA HIS A 99 24.52 -5.99 0.71
C HIS A 99 24.99 -5.75 -0.72
N ASP A 100 24.20 -5.05 -1.54
CA ASP A 100 24.65 -4.61 -2.86
C ASP A 100 25.54 -3.39 -2.62
N ASP A 101 26.86 -3.64 -2.58
CA ASP A 101 28.02 -2.86 -2.10
C ASP A 101 28.19 -1.39 -2.55
N ASP A 102 27.12 -0.67 -2.89
CA ASP A 102 27.22 0.77 -3.13
C ASP A 102 26.01 1.53 -2.60
N PHE A 103 26.11 1.87 -1.32
CA PHE A 103 25.24 2.83 -0.65
C PHE A 103 25.11 4.17 -1.40
N THR A 104 26.04 4.53 -2.30
CA THR A 104 25.96 5.76 -3.12
C THR A 104 25.12 5.58 -4.39
N ASN A 105 24.87 4.34 -4.82
CA ASN A 105 24.05 4.00 -5.99
C ASN A 105 22.72 3.34 -5.62
N ASN A 106 22.23 3.55 -4.39
CA ASN A 106 20.94 3.04 -3.95
C ASN A 106 19.80 3.58 -4.84
N PRO A 107 18.95 2.73 -5.45
CA PRO A 107 17.85 3.17 -6.31
C PRO A 107 16.88 4.17 -5.66
N LEU A 108 16.73 4.18 -4.32
CA LEU A 108 15.90 5.16 -3.63
C LEU A 108 16.41 6.61 -3.75
N LEU A 109 17.67 6.83 -4.12
CA LEU A 109 18.21 8.16 -4.40
C LEU A 109 17.73 8.74 -5.74
N THR A 110 17.35 7.86 -6.68
CA THR A 110 16.99 8.22 -8.06
C THR A 110 15.60 7.76 -8.48
N LYS A 111 14.87 7.05 -7.62
CA LYS A 111 13.51 6.55 -7.82
C LYS A 111 12.68 6.71 -6.55
N VAL A 112 11.39 7.00 -6.71
CA VAL A 112 10.45 6.96 -5.59
C VAL A 112 10.28 5.50 -5.11
N PRO A 113 10.05 5.21 -3.82
CA PRO A 113 9.89 3.81 -3.34
C PRO A 113 8.84 2.98 -4.11
N HIS A 114 7.84 3.63 -4.71
CA HIS A 114 6.82 2.97 -5.52
C HIS A 114 7.34 2.42 -6.86
N ASP A 115 8.43 2.96 -7.41
CA ASP A 115 9.09 2.44 -8.62
C ASP A 115 10.05 1.28 -8.31
N CYS A 116 10.55 1.22 -7.07
CA CYS A 116 11.42 0.15 -6.60
C CYS A 116 10.66 -1.14 -6.30
N ILE A 117 9.42 -1.01 -5.80
CA ILE A 117 8.54 -2.14 -5.46
C ILE A 117 7.18 -1.88 -6.10
N PRO A 118 6.78 -2.59 -7.16
CA PRO A 118 5.55 -2.31 -7.90
C PRO A 118 4.31 -2.71 -7.10
N PHE A 119 3.17 -2.11 -7.45
CA PHE A 119 1.86 -2.55 -7.01
C PHE A 119 1.26 -3.53 -8.00
N LEU A 120 0.81 -4.66 -7.49
CA LEU A 120 0.24 -5.72 -8.29
C LEU A 120 -0.99 -5.25 -9.08
N GLU A 121 -2.04 -4.77 -8.42
CA GLU A 121 -3.30 -4.40 -9.06
C GLU A 121 -3.23 -3.11 -9.90
N VAL A 122 -2.10 -2.41 -9.86
CA VAL A 122 -1.96 -1.10 -10.50
C VAL A 122 -1.01 -1.17 -11.71
N ASP A 123 0.12 -1.86 -11.56
CA ASP A 123 1.14 -1.95 -12.60
C ASP A 123 0.92 -3.16 -13.52
N PHE A 124 0.20 -4.19 -13.06
CA PHE A 124 0.02 -5.45 -13.79
C PHE A 124 -0.65 -5.30 -15.16
N LEU A 125 -1.75 -4.54 -15.28
CA LEU A 125 -2.43 -4.43 -16.58
C LEU A 125 -1.61 -3.67 -17.63
N SER A 126 -0.77 -2.73 -17.19
CA SER A 126 0.09 -1.91 -18.06
C SER A 126 1.36 -2.66 -18.46
N ASN A 127 2.02 -3.30 -17.51
CA ASN A 127 3.20 -4.11 -17.74
C ASN A 127 3.15 -5.38 -16.87
N PRO A 128 2.59 -6.46 -17.38
CA PRO A 128 2.40 -7.66 -16.58
C PRO A 128 3.70 -8.33 -16.16
N LYS A 129 4.73 -8.23 -17.01
CA LYS A 129 6.06 -8.77 -16.72
C LYS A 129 6.76 -8.01 -15.60
N ILE A 130 6.19 -6.91 -15.09
CA ILE A 130 6.75 -6.14 -13.97
C ILE A 130 7.05 -7.03 -12.75
N VAL A 131 6.22 -8.05 -12.52
CA VAL A 131 6.39 -9.00 -11.41
C VAL A 131 7.63 -9.88 -11.54
N ASP A 132 8.17 -10.04 -12.76
CA ASP A 132 9.37 -10.84 -13.03
C ASP A 132 10.62 -9.96 -13.22
N THR A 133 10.44 -8.73 -13.71
CA THR A 133 11.55 -7.83 -14.03
C THR A 133 12.20 -7.23 -12.80
N VAL A 134 11.44 -6.95 -11.75
CA VAL A 134 11.93 -6.23 -10.55
C VAL A 134 13.02 -7.01 -9.81
N GLY A 135 13.13 -8.33 -10.00
CA GLY A 135 14.26 -9.13 -9.50
C GLY A 135 14.34 -9.25 -7.96
N LEU A 136 13.50 -8.52 -7.25
CA LEU A 136 13.31 -8.60 -5.80
C LEU A 136 12.18 -9.57 -5.47
N SER A 137 12.22 -10.07 -4.24
CA SER A 137 11.12 -10.83 -3.65
C SER A 137 10.12 -9.93 -2.91
N LEU A 138 10.04 -8.64 -3.26
CA LEU A 138 9.10 -7.68 -2.68
C LEU A 138 8.05 -7.29 -3.72
N LEU A 139 6.79 -7.43 -3.34
CA LEU A 139 5.63 -6.99 -4.13
C LEU A 139 4.70 -6.22 -3.20
N ALA A 140 3.93 -5.26 -3.72
CA ALA A 140 2.99 -4.51 -2.89
C ALA A 140 1.57 -4.57 -3.44
N THR A 141 0.60 -4.36 -2.55
CA THR A 141 -0.81 -4.32 -2.91
C THR A 141 -1.63 -3.54 -1.88
N HIS A 142 -2.69 -2.89 -2.36
CA HIS A 142 -3.76 -2.32 -1.54
C HIS A 142 -5.01 -3.21 -1.47
N LEU A 143 -4.93 -4.43 -2.00
CA LEU A 143 -6.05 -5.34 -1.98
C LEU A 143 -6.39 -5.80 -0.55
N PRO A 144 -7.68 -5.86 -0.18
CA PRO A 144 -8.14 -6.54 1.01
C PRO A 144 -7.67 -7.99 1.08
N TYR A 145 -7.51 -8.54 2.28
CA TYR A 145 -6.97 -9.89 2.46
C TYR A 145 -7.76 -10.96 1.70
N THR A 146 -9.09 -10.81 1.62
CA THR A 146 -10.00 -11.77 1.00
C THR A 146 -9.86 -11.86 -0.52
N ILE A 147 -9.43 -10.77 -1.18
CA ILE A 147 -9.29 -10.72 -2.64
C ILE A 147 -7.86 -11.03 -3.11
N LEU A 148 -6.90 -11.23 -2.20
CA LEU A 148 -5.56 -11.69 -2.57
C LEU A 148 -5.64 -13.04 -3.33
N PRO A 149 -4.73 -13.31 -4.28
CA PRO A 149 -4.60 -14.66 -4.83
C PRO A 149 -4.41 -15.68 -3.69
N LYS A 150 -5.16 -16.79 -3.71
CA LYS A 150 -5.10 -17.81 -2.63
C LYS A 150 -3.68 -18.36 -2.42
N SER A 151 -2.89 -18.44 -3.49
CA SER A 151 -1.48 -18.84 -3.44
C SER A 151 -0.64 -17.88 -2.59
N VAL A 152 -0.92 -16.58 -2.66
CA VAL A 152 -0.27 -15.54 -1.85
C VAL A 152 -0.71 -15.66 -0.40
N SER A 153 -2.03 -15.67 -0.16
CA SER A 153 -2.55 -15.69 1.21
C SER A 153 -2.08 -16.94 1.95
N HIS A 154 -1.97 -18.12 1.31
CA HIS A 154 -1.54 -19.36 1.97
C HIS A 154 -0.02 -19.55 2.07
N ASN A 155 0.79 -19.10 1.10
CA ASN A 155 2.19 -19.55 1.01
C ASN A 155 3.22 -18.43 1.27
N CYS A 156 2.87 -17.17 1.04
CA CYS A 156 3.82 -16.06 1.13
C CYS A 156 3.90 -15.47 2.54
N LYS A 157 4.98 -14.72 2.79
CA LYS A 157 5.03 -13.79 3.91
C LYS A 157 4.29 -12.51 3.53
N ILE A 158 3.57 -11.93 4.48
CA ILE A 158 2.83 -10.68 4.34
C ILE A 158 3.29 -9.73 5.43
N ILE A 159 3.57 -8.49 5.07
CA ILE A 159 3.84 -7.40 5.99
C ILE A 159 2.72 -6.38 5.78
N TYR A 160 1.85 -6.20 6.78
CA TYR A 160 0.70 -5.31 6.70
C TYR A 160 0.87 -4.09 7.59
N ILE A 161 0.74 -2.88 7.01
CA ILE A 161 0.75 -1.63 7.78
C ILE A 161 -0.62 -0.96 7.81
N CYS A 162 -1.12 -0.71 9.02
CA CYS A 162 -2.27 0.14 9.29
C CYS A 162 -1.87 1.43 10.00
N ARG A 163 -2.82 2.34 10.14
CA ARG A 163 -2.61 3.65 10.75
C ARG A 163 -3.87 4.10 11.48
N GLU A 164 -3.75 5.02 12.42
CA GLU A 164 -4.91 5.63 13.06
C GLU A 164 -5.92 6.16 11.99
N PRO A 165 -7.23 5.80 12.08
CA PRO A 165 -8.20 6.07 11.02
C PRO A 165 -8.42 7.55 10.70
N LYS A 166 -8.40 8.45 11.69
CA LYS A 166 -8.59 9.90 11.48
C LYS A 166 -7.44 10.49 10.67
N ASP A 167 -6.20 10.16 11.05
CA ASP A 167 -5.00 10.53 10.31
C ASP A 167 -4.96 9.91 8.90
N THR A 168 -5.46 8.68 8.77
CA THR A 168 -5.58 7.99 7.47
C THR A 168 -6.52 8.74 6.55
N PHE A 169 -7.70 9.13 7.04
CA PHE A 169 -8.68 9.92 6.28
C PHE A 169 -8.08 11.24 5.80
N VAL A 170 -7.44 12.03 6.69
CA VAL A 170 -6.83 13.32 6.32
C VAL A 170 -5.72 13.14 5.29
N SER A 171 -4.89 12.10 5.44
CA SER A 171 -3.85 11.76 4.46
C SER A 171 -4.43 11.38 3.09
N TRP A 172 -5.55 10.65 3.10
CA TRP A 172 -6.28 10.24 1.89
C TRP A 172 -6.98 11.40 1.19
N TRP A 173 -7.70 12.23 1.92
CA TRP A 173 -8.37 13.39 1.36
C TRP A 173 -7.39 14.31 0.65
N HIS A 174 -6.29 14.71 1.29
CA HIS A 174 -5.27 15.54 0.64
C HIS A 174 -4.61 14.87 -0.58
N PHE A 175 -4.42 13.55 -0.53
CA PHE A 175 -3.82 12.81 -1.64
C PHE A 175 -4.73 12.82 -2.86
N ILE A 176 -6.03 12.56 -2.68
CA ILE A 176 -7.03 12.60 -3.74
C ILE A 176 -7.15 14.01 -4.33
N GLN A 177 -7.23 15.05 -3.48
CA GLN A 177 -7.27 16.45 -3.94
C GLN A 177 -6.08 16.80 -4.85
N LYS A 178 -4.86 16.36 -4.51
CA LYS A 178 -3.67 16.60 -5.33
C LYS A 178 -3.69 15.84 -6.66
N ILE A 179 -4.17 14.59 -6.66
CA ILE A 179 -4.31 13.80 -7.89
C ILE A 179 -5.34 14.44 -8.83
N GLU A 180 -6.49 14.84 -8.28
CA GLU A 180 -7.59 15.39 -9.07
C GLU A 180 -7.25 16.74 -9.66
N ALA A 181 -6.68 17.66 -8.86
CA ALA A 181 -6.25 18.97 -9.34
C ALA A 181 -5.30 18.88 -10.56
N LYS A 182 -4.48 17.82 -10.63
CA LYS A 182 -3.59 17.58 -11.76
C LYS A 182 -4.34 17.08 -12.99
N ILE A 183 -5.30 16.17 -12.83
CA ILE A 183 -6.06 15.58 -13.94
C ILE A 183 -6.99 16.63 -14.58
N THR A 184 -7.70 17.40 -13.77
CA THR A 184 -8.71 18.35 -14.27
C THR A 184 -8.20 19.76 -14.51
N LYS A 185 -6.96 20.06 -14.11
CA LYS A 185 -6.35 21.41 -14.13
C LYS A 185 -7.13 22.47 -13.33
N THR A 186 -8.21 22.07 -12.66
CA THR A 186 -9.04 22.85 -11.74
C THR A 186 -9.51 21.92 -10.62
N PRO A 187 -9.70 22.40 -9.37
CA PRO A 187 -10.29 21.56 -8.32
C PRO A 187 -11.66 21.06 -8.77
N LEU A 188 -11.86 19.74 -8.79
CA LEU A 188 -13.19 19.20 -8.95
C LEU A 188 -13.99 19.54 -7.69
N VAL A 189 -14.97 20.42 -7.85
CA VAL A 189 -15.90 20.85 -6.78
C VAL A 189 -16.81 19.70 -6.32
N THR A 190 -16.71 18.52 -6.93
CA THR A 190 -17.72 17.47 -6.83
C THR A 190 -17.78 16.71 -5.51
N LEU A 191 -16.71 16.72 -4.70
CA LEU A 191 -16.72 16.13 -3.36
C LEU A 191 -15.93 17.04 -2.41
N ASP A 192 -16.66 17.92 -1.71
CA ASP A 192 -16.08 18.67 -0.60
C ASP A 192 -15.58 17.73 0.52
N GLU A 193 -14.86 18.31 1.48
CA GLU A 193 -14.31 17.58 2.63
C GLU A 193 -15.39 16.76 3.36
N GLU A 194 -16.56 17.34 3.57
CA GLU A 194 -17.68 16.71 4.26
C GLU A 194 -18.21 15.48 3.51
N SER A 195 -18.32 15.58 2.18
CA SER A 195 -18.76 14.48 1.32
C SER A 195 -17.74 13.33 1.32
N MET A 196 -16.44 13.65 1.22
CA MET A 196 -15.36 12.66 1.29
C MET A 196 -15.31 11.97 2.66
N PHE A 197 -15.50 12.75 3.73
CA PHE A 197 -15.58 12.23 5.09
C PHE A 197 -16.76 11.27 5.28
N LYS A 198 -17.96 11.64 4.82
CA LYS A 198 -19.14 10.77 4.85
C LYS A 198 -18.91 9.48 4.08
N LEU A 199 -18.31 9.55 2.89
CA LEU A 199 -17.97 8.36 2.10
C LEU A 199 -16.98 7.44 2.81
N PHE A 200 -15.95 8.01 3.45
CA PHE A 200 -14.99 7.25 4.24
C PHE A 200 -15.68 6.53 5.42
N CYS A 201 -16.50 7.24 6.18
CA CYS A 201 -17.25 6.68 7.32
C CYS A 201 -18.25 5.59 6.91
N GLN A 202 -18.88 5.74 5.74
CA GLN A 202 -19.76 4.71 5.17
C GLN A 202 -18.99 3.52 4.57
N GLY A 203 -17.65 3.55 4.59
CA GLY A 203 -16.79 2.53 4.01
C GLY A 203 -16.73 2.55 2.48
N LYS A 204 -17.23 3.61 1.83
CA LYS A 204 -17.32 3.77 0.37
C LYS A 204 -16.11 4.53 -0.21
N SER A 205 -14.92 4.27 0.32
CA SER A 205 -13.64 4.75 -0.17
C SER A 205 -12.92 3.66 -0.97
N GLY A 206 -11.90 4.01 -1.77
CA GLY A 206 -11.13 3.01 -2.53
C GLY A 206 -10.48 1.98 -1.61
N TYR A 207 -10.71 0.69 -1.90
CA TYR A 207 -10.39 -0.47 -1.06
C TYR A 207 -11.10 -0.50 0.31
N GLY A 208 -12.04 0.41 0.55
CA GLY A 208 -12.85 0.46 1.76
C GLY A 208 -13.96 -0.59 1.76
N PRO A 209 -14.56 -0.93 2.92
CA PRO A 209 -14.42 -0.21 4.20
C PRO A 209 -13.04 -0.34 4.87
N TYR A 210 -12.51 0.77 5.39
CA TYR A 210 -11.16 0.81 6.00
C TYR A 210 -11.00 -0.20 7.14
N TRP A 211 -11.97 -0.21 8.06
CA TRP A 211 -11.94 -1.08 9.23
C TRP A 211 -11.96 -2.56 8.86
N ASP A 212 -12.85 -2.96 7.95
CA ASP A 212 -12.94 -4.32 7.46
C ASP A 212 -11.65 -4.74 6.71
N HIS A 213 -11.03 -3.80 5.99
CA HIS A 213 -9.72 -4.03 5.36
C HIS A 213 -8.64 -4.31 6.41
N VAL A 214 -8.57 -3.52 7.48
CA VAL A 214 -7.59 -3.72 8.56
C VAL A 214 -7.85 -5.04 9.31
N LEU A 215 -9.12 -5.32 9.64
CA LEU A 215 -9.51 -6.53 10.37
C LEU A 215 -9.19 -7.82 9.62
N GLY A 216 -9.32 -7.83 8.29
CA GLY A 216 -8.95 -8.98 7.48
C GLY A 216 -7.48 -9.39 7.68
N TYR A 217 -6.57 -8.41 7.67
CA TYR A 217 -5.15 -8.65 7.90
C TYR A 217 -4.81 -8.88 9.38
N TRP A 218 -5.51 -8.22 10.30
CA TRP A 218 -5.35 -8.46 11.74
C TRP A 218 -5.71 -9.90 12.13
N LYS A 219 -6.84 -10.39 11.64
CA LYS A 219 -7.26 -11.78 11.85
C LYS A 219 -6.21 -12.74 11.29
N ALA A 220 -5.72 -12.49 10.07
CA ALA A 220 -4.68 -13.30 9.47
C ALA A 220 -3.36 -13.29 10.26
N SER A 221 -2.99 -12.17 10.89
CA SER A 221 -1.79 -12.10 11.76
C SER A 221 -1.94 -12.85 13.07
N VAL A 222 -3.14 -12.88 13.64
CA VAL A 222 -3.41 -13.68 14.84
C VAL A 222 -3.38 -15.18 14.50
N GLU A 223 -3.99 -15.57 13.38
CA GLU A 223 -4.04 -16.98 12.95
C GLU A 223 -2.68 -17.51 12.49
N ARG A 224 -1.83 -16.64 11.90
CA ARG A 224 -0.58 -17.03 11.23
C ARG A 224 0.55 -16.03 11.49
N PRO A 225 0.99 -15.88 12.75
CA PRO A 225 2.00 -14.90 13.13
C PRO A 225 3.35 -15.08 12.42
N ASP A 226 3.73 -16.32 12.07
CA ASP A 226 4.98 -16.60 11.33
C ASP A 226 4.91 -16.21 9.83
N ARG A 227 3.72 -15.87 9.33
CA ARG A 227 3.47 -15.54 7.92
C ARG A 227 2.89 -14.15 7.71
N VAL A 228 2.30 -13.53 8.72
CA VAL A 228 1.70 -12.20 8.59
C VAL A 228 2.21 -11.30 9.73
N PHE A 229 3.12 -10.39 9.38
CA PHE A 229 3.61 -9.36 10.29
C PHE A 229 2.71 -8.14 10.22
N PHE A 230 1.96 -7.86 11.28
CA PHE A 230 1.07 -6.72 11.37
C PHE A 230 1.75 -5.57 12.13
N LEU A 231 1.80 -4.39 11.51
CA LEU A 231 2.36 -3.18 12.11
C LEU A 231 1.38 -2.01 12.08
N LYS A 232 1.54 -1.11 13.05
CA LYS A 232 0.89 0.20 13.07
C LYS A 232 1.93 1.26 12.72
N TYR A 233 1.51 2.25 11.94
CA TYR A 233 2.35 3.39 11.57
C TYR A 233 2.86 4.13 12.81
N GLU A 234 2.02 4.24 13.83
CA GLU A 234 2.33 4.89 15.10
C GLU A 234 3.48 4.18 15.81
N ASP A 235 3.37 2.86 16.01
CA ASP A 235 4.40 2.05 16.66
C ASP A 235 5.73 2.06 15.86
N LEU A 236 5.65 1.98 14.53
CA LEU A 236 6.81 2.08 13.64
C LEU A 236 7.49 3.45 13.76
N LYS A 237 6.74 4.52 14.00
CA LYS A 237 7.28 5.87 14.17
C LYS A 237 7.83 6.12 15.57
N GLU A 238 7.28 5.47 16.58
CA GLU A 238 7.79 5.53 17.95
C GLU A 238 9.14 4.81 18.10
N ASP A 239 9.27 3.60 17.52
CA ASP A 239 10.50 2.80 17.56
C ASP A 239 10.90 2.29 16.16
N THR A 240 11.32 3.21 15.28
CA THR A 240 11.68 2.84 13.91
C THR A 240 12.85 1.85 13.87
N LEU A 241 13.86 2.03 14.73
CA LEU A 241 15.03 1.16 14.76
C LEU A 241 14.68 -0.27 15.18
N GLY A 242 13.89 -0.43 16.25
CA GLY A 242 13.45 -1.76 16.70
C GLY A 242 12.57 -2.45 15.67
N TYR A 243 11.65 -1.73 15.02
CA TYR A 243 10.84 -2.30 13.94
C TYR A 243 11.66 -2.63 12.69
N VAL A 244 12.69 -1.85 12.32
CA VAL A 244 13.60 -2.21 11.22
C VAL A 244 14.29 -3.55 11.48
N LYS A 245 14.77 -3.78 12.72
CA LYS A 245 15.35 -5.08 13.10
C LYS A 245 14.31 -6.21 13.03
N LYS A 246 13.12 -6.01 13.60
CA LYS A 246 12.02 -6.99 13.53
C LYS A 246 11.59 -7.32 12.10
N LEU A 247 11.52 -6.31 11.23
CA LEU A 247 11.23 -6.48 9.80
C LEU A 247 12.32 -7.31 9.12
N ALA A 248 13.59 -7.01 9.39
CA ALA A 248 14.72 -7.75 8.84
C ALA A 248 14.69 -9.22 9.27
N ASP A 249 14.41 -9.50 10.54
CA ASP A 249 14.23 -10.87 11.05
C ASP A 249 13.06 -11.57 10.36
N PHE A 250 11.89 -10.92 10.29
CA PHE A 250 10.71 -11.47 9.62
C PHE A 250 10.94 -11.71 8.13
N MET A 251 11.81 -10.94 7.48
CA MET A 251 12.18 -11.10 6.07
C MET A 251 13.26 -12.18 5.84
N ASP A 252 13.64 -12.96 6.87
CA ASP A 252 14.77 -13.91 6.84
C ASP A 252 16.10 -13.26 6.46
N LYS A 253 16.27 -12.00 6.85
CA LYS A 253 17.46 -11.18 6.60
C LYS A 253 17.94 -10.50 7.89
N PRO A 254 18.08 -11.22 9.02
CA PRO A 254 18.49 -10.63 10.29
C PRO A 254 19.81 -9.87 10.14
N PHE A 255 19.97 -8.78 10.88
CA PHE A 255 21.24 -8.05 10.89
C PHE A 255 22.30 -8.84 11.68
N SER A 256 23.46 -9.05 11.07
CA SER A 256 24.60 -9.68 11.74
C SER A 256 25.10 -8.80 12.90
N LYS A 257 25.87 -9.38 13.83
CA LYS A 257 26.49 -8.62 14.90
C LYS A 257 27.38 -7.49 14.34
N GLU A 258 28.14 -7.79 13.29
CA GLU A 258 28.98 -6.81 12.60
C GLU A 258 28.15 -5.68 11.97
N GLU A 259 27.03 -5.99 11.30
CA GLU A 259 26.13 -4.95 10.75
C GLU A 259 25.56 -4.04 11.84
N GLN A 260 25.26 -4.62 13.02
CA GLN A 260 24.77 -3.85 14.16
C GLN A 260 25.85 -2.98 14.78
N ASP A 261 27.08 -3.50 14.93
CA ASP A 261 28.24 -2.78 15.46
C ASP A 261 28.66 -1.64 14.51
N LEU A 262 28.52 -1.83 13.19
CA LEU A 262 28.75 -0.81 12.15
C LEU A 262 27.59 0.19 12.00
N GLY A 263 26.46 -0.03 12.67
CA GLY A 263 25.32 0.89 12.61
C GLY A 263 24.49 0.82 11.33
N VAL A 264 24.55 -0.27 10.57
CA VAL A 264 23.78 -0.46 9.31
C VAL A 264 22.27 -0.29 9.52
N PRO A 265 21.63 -0.83 10.59
CA PRO A 265 20.21 -0.58 10.84
C PRO A 265 19.89 0.90 11.05
N GLN A 266 20.75 1.64 11.75
CA GLN A 266 20.60 3.07 12.02
C GLN A 266 20.74 3.89 10.74
N GLU A 267 21.66 3.49 9.85
CA GLU A 267 21.80 4.10 8.53
C GLU A 267 20.56 3.89 7.66
N ILE A 268 19.97 2.69 7.65
CA ILE A 268 18.71 2.42 6.97
C ILE A 268 17.59 3.33 7.50
N VAL A 269 17.47 3.45 8.82
CA VAL A 269 16.49 4.35 9.47
C VAL A 269 16.71 5.79 9.01
N ALA A 270 17.94 6.30 9.09
CA ALA A 270 18.27 7.67 8.73
C ALA A 270 17.95 7.98 7.26
N ARG A 271 18.23 7.06 6.34
CA ARG A 271 17.98 7.23 4.89
C ARG A 271 16.50 7.13 4.54
N CYS A 272 15.77 6.27 5.24
CA CYS A 272 14.34 6.06 4.99
C CYS A 272 13.44 6.99 5.81
N ASP A 273 14.01 7.88 6.63
CA ASP A 273 13.25 8.90 7.34
C ASP A 273 12.47 9.82 6.36
N PHE A 274 11.38 10.39 6.84
CA PHE A 274 10.54 11.29 6.08
C PHE A 274 11.31 12.50 5.53
N GLU A 275 12.14 13.17 6.34
CA GLU A 275 12.88 14.34 5.89
C GLU A 275 13.92 13.95 4.85
N SER A 276 14.65 12.86 5.08
CA SER A 276 15.62 12.32 4.12
C SER A 276 14.96 12.01 2.78
N LEU A 277 13.89 11.22 2.76
CA LEU A 277 13.21 10.84 1.51
C LEU A 277 12.55 12.04 0.84
N SER A 278 11.81 12.87 1.57
CA SER A 278 11.08 14.00 0.98
C SER A 278 12.00 15.08 0.41
N ASN A 279 13.24 15.19 0.90
CA ASN A 279 14.23 16.15 0.43
C ASN A 279 15.06 15.69 -0.79
N LEU A 280 14.94 14.43 -1.22
CA LEU A 280 15.58 13.96 -2.45
C LEU A 280 14.96 14.63 -3.69
N GLU A 281 15.81 15.03 -4.64
CA GLU A 281 15.35 15.74 -5.85
C GLU A 281 14.33 14.92 -6.66
N VAL A 282 14.52 13.59 -6.76
CA VAL A 282 13.54 12.70 -7.40
C VAL A 282 12.17 12.75 -6.71
N ASN A 283 12.12 12.96 -5.40
CA ASN A 283 10.87 13.00 -4.65
C ASN A 283 10.22 14.39 -4.65
N LYS A 284 11.00 15.46 -4.84
CA LYS A 284 10.47 16.83 -4.99
C LYS A 284 9.85 17.09 -6.35
N SER A 285 10.53 16.66 -7.42
CA SER A 285 10.21 17.06 -8.79
C SER A 285 9.97 15.89 -9.76
N GLY A 286 10.31 14.66 -9.37
CA GLY A 286 10.12 13.48 -10.22
C GLY A 286 8.66 13.07 -10.37
N MET A 287 8.45 12.13 -11.29
CA MET A 287 7.13 11.67 -11.72
C MET A 287 7.06 10.15 -11.63
N HIS A 288 6.02 9.65 -10.98
CA HIS A 288 5.67 8.24 -10.95
C HIS A 288 4.74 7.94 -12.12
N ARG A 289 5.09 6.89 -12.88
CA ARG A 289 4.39 6.48 -14.12
C ARG A 289 4.22 7.63 -15.12
N PRO A 290 5.34 8.26 -15.53
CA PRO A 290 5.31 9.34 -16.51
C PRO A 290 4.62 8.87 -17.79
N GLU A 291 3.94 9.78 -18.47
CA GLU A 291 3.31 9.52 -19.78
C GLU A 291 2.17 8.48 -19.75
N THR A 292 1.59 8.22 -18.58
CA THR A 292 0.41 7.36 -18.41
C THR A 292 -0.82 8.13 -17.91
N THR A 293 -2.01 7.52 -18.01
CA THR A 293 -3.25 8.10 -17.45
C THR A 293 -3.29 8.13 -15.92
N GLN A 294 -2.30 7.53 -15.25
CA GLN A 294 -2.16 7.47 -13.79
C GLN A 294 -0.90 8.19 -13.31
N GLU A 295 -0.44 9.20 -14.05
CA GLU A 295 0.78 9.93 -13.74
C GLU A 295 0.65 10.73 -12.43
N ILE A 296 1.53 10.48 -11.46
CA ILE A 296 1.50 11.13 -10.13
C ILE A 296 2.84 11.83 -9.89
N SER A 297 2.81 13.11 -9.47
CA SER A 297 4.03 13.79 -9.04
C SER A 297 4.55 13.19 -7.73
N ASN A 298 5.84 12.91 -7.62
CA ASN A 298 6.39 12.16 -6.48
C ASN A 298 6.16 12.86 -5.14
N ASN A 299 6.16 14.20 -5.14
CA ASN A 299 5.91 15.01 -3.93
C ASN A 299 4.51 14.81 -3.33
N VAL A 300 3.57 14.21 -4.06
CA VAL A 300 2.22 13.89 -3.59
C VAL A 300 2.27 12.77 -2.54
N PHE A 301 3.30 11.92 -2.55
CA PHE A 301 3.49 10.86 -1.55
C PHE A 301 4.02 11.40 -0.21
N PHE A 302 4.63 12.58 -0.19
CA PHE A 302 5.27 13.19 0.98
C PHE A 302 4.51 14.45 1.41
N ARG A 303 3.72 14.36 2.50
CA ARG A 303 2.91 15.49 3.01
C ARG A 303 3.46 16.12 4.28
N LYS A 304 3.36 15.40 5.41
CA LYS A 304 3.84 15.86 6.72
C LYS A 304 4.55 14.77 7.52
N GLY A 305 4.21 13.50 7.32
CA GLY A 305 4.83 12.39 8.05
C GLY A 305 4.62 12.44 9.57
N LYS A 306 3.56 13.09 10.07
CA LYS A 306 3.27 13.29 11.50
C LYS A 306 2.06 12.48 11.95
N ILE A 307 2.05 12.09 13.23
CA ILE A 307 0.90 11.50 13.93
C ILE A 307 0.05 12.63 14.53
N GLY A 308 -1.28 12.48 14.51
CA GLY A 308 -2.22 13.41 15.13
C GLY A 308 -2.49 14.67 14.32
N ASP A 309 -2.13 14.68 13.04
CA ASP A 309 -2.36 15.83 12.18
C ASP A 309 -3.85 16.02 11.88
N TRP A 310 -4.68 14.98 12.09
CA TRP A 310 -6.14 15.07 12.04
C TRP A 310 -6.73 16.18 12.90
N LYS A 311 -6.08 16.54 14.02
CA LYS A 311 -6.51 17.63 14.93
C LYS A 311 -6.56 19.00 14.24
N ASN A 312 -5.84 19.16 13.13
CA ASN A 312 -5.81 20.41 12.37
C ASN A 312 -6.91 20.51 11.29
N TYR A 313 -7.69 19.44 11.07
CA TYR A 313 -8.64 19.35 9.97
C TYR A 313 -10.03 18.89 10.42
N LEU A 314 -10.11 17.89 11.31
CA LEU A 314 -11.38 17.34 11.75
C LEU A 314 -11.94 18.14 12.92
N THR A 315 -13.24 18.41 12.87
CA THR A 315 -13.99 18.86 14.04
C THR A 315 -14.06 17.76 15.10
N GLU A 316 -14.41 18.12 16.33
CA GLU A 316 -14.60 17.16 17.42
C GLU A 316 -15.67 16.12 17.08
N ASP A 317 -16.78 16.52 16.45
CA ASP A 317 -17.85 15.61 16.02
C ASP A 317 -17.37 14.63 14.94
N MET A 318 -16.57 15.09 13.97
CA MET A 318 -16.01 14.23 12.93
C MET A 318 -15.03 13.22 13.51
N ALA A 319 -14.14 13.68 14.40
CA ALA A 319 -13.21 12.81 15.11
C ALA A 319 -13.95 11.76 15.94
N LYS A 320 -14.96 12.20 16.70
CA LYS A 320 -15.80 11.32 17.52
C LYS A 320 -16.53 10.27 16.69
N LEU A 321 -17.09 10.63 15.54
CA LEU A 321 -17.76 9.66 14.66
C LEU A 321 -16.80 8.56 14.19
N ILE A 322 -15.58 8.93 13.78
CA ILE A 322 -14.56 7.94 13.39
C ILE A 322 -14.17 7.07 14.58
N ASP A 323 -14.03 7.65 15.78
CA ASP A 323 -13.71 6.89 17.00
C ASP A 323 -14.82 5.90 17.37
N ASP A 324 -16.09 6.31 17.29
CA ASP A 324 -17.25 5.45 17.56
C ASP A 324 -17.30 4.29 16.56
N ILE A 325 -17.14 4.55 15.25
CA ILE A 325 -17.07 3.48 14.23
C ILE A 325 -15.89 2.54 14.49
N THR A 326 -14.73 3.09 14.86
CA THR A 326 -13.52 2.29 15.13
C THR A 326 -13.72 1.38 16.34
N HIS A 327 -14.30 1.91 17.41
CA HIS A 327 -14.65 1.14 18.59
C HIS A 327 -15.63 0.03 18.23
N ASP A 328 -16.74 0.35 17.55
CA ASP A 328 -17.77 -0.62 17.18
C ASP A 328 -17.21 -1.77 16.33
N LYS A 329 -16.30 -1.45 15.40
CA LYS A 329 -15.68 -2.43 14.50
C LYS A 329 -14.61 -3.27 15.18
N PHE A 330 -13.78 -2.69 16.06
CA PHE A 330 -12.58 -3.35 16.59
C PHE A 330 -12.75 -3.93 17.99
N GLN A 331 -13.78 -3.54 18.75
CA GLN A 331 -13.97 -3.96 20.14
C GLN A 331 -13.88 -5.49 20.36
N SER A 332 -14.33 -6.30 19.40
CA SER A 332 -14.31 -7.76 19.50
C SER A 332 -13.01 -8.42 19.01
N SER A 333 -12.12 -7.67 18.36
CA SER A 333 -10.90 -8.21 17.75
C SER A 333 -9.66 -8.09 18.63
N GLY A 334 -9.71 -7.26 19.67
CA GLY A 334 -8.55 -6.91 20.50
C GLY A 334 -7.59 -5.91 19.84
N LEU A 335 -7.86 -5.46 18.61
CA LEU A 335 -7.08 -4.42 17.94
C LEU A 335 -7.45 -3.04 18.50
N THR A 336 -6.46 -2.32 19.01
CA THR A 336 -6.64 -0.95 19.51
C THR A 336 -5.62 -0.01 18.89
N PHE A 337 -5.97 1.25 18.74
CA PHE A 337 -5.00 2.33 18.53
C PHE A 337 -4.75 3.01 19.86
N THR A 338 -3.50 3.39 20.13
CA THR A 338 -3.19 4.23 21.28
C THR A 338 -3.90 5.57 21.10
N SER A 339 -4.90 5.84 21.94
CA SER A 339 -5.56 7.13 21.95
C SER A 339 -4.51 8.18 22.29
N SER A 340 -4.26 9.13 21.39
CA SER A 340 -3.44 10.33 21.69
C SER A 340 -4.16 11.30 22.65
N ALA A 341 -4.99 10.76 23.54
CA ALA A 341 -5.74 11.44 24.57
C ALA A 341 -5.10 11.09 25.93
N CYS A 342 -4.04 11.84 26.25
CA CYS A 342 -3.56 12.19 27.59
C CYS A 342 -2.13 12.73 27.42
N ASN A 343 -2.03 14.02 27.09
CA ASN A 343 -1.08 14.96 27.68
C ASN A 343 -1.56 16.38 27.36
#